data_AF-A0A9P5GDY5-F1
#
_entry.id   AF-A0A9P5GDY5-F1
#
_cell.length_a   1.000
_cell.length_b   1.000
_cell.length_c   1.000
_cell.angle_alpha   90.00
_cell.angle_beta   90.00
_cell.angle_gamma   90.00
#
_symmetry.space_group_name_H-M   'P 1'
#
loop_
_entity.id
_entity.type
_entity.pdbx_description
1 polymer ?
#
loop_
_entity_poly.entity_id
_entity_poly.type
_entity_poly.pdbx_seq_one_letter_code
_entity_poly.pdbx_strand_id
1 'polypeptide(L)'
;DDQEQDDQDDNDDDEQDDEEPLPRPQKRLRLTPKNPLASCGCALTNAAIRRLLRGTELPTDTLKKQLLRQVAKAMATRSAAYTSPSLSLCNLHTHGLCKRLGLYCRNPYEELLRRLRELYANLGEWDQMKGRYKGWFKNVTSNLESGWRFPVAGSGMPRVANPVLIQSLTFARLYKRCCGRDADPAVWDLGQQLDRDGSIVLPGLFEWLGEDFDGNHPGGLRHLIMEEFNMYDWHYLARPSKPRIGWARNMWFSLVQQMVRQDPAYYAFYVRCRPDHAWKLVSFPYYAKRTYPGERTFFRHIDVNIIDFVRSGRGVNALQGSLALSDEDSGNCTELLLGMHREIATWHRRLVDRGYAKDGYVQRIDADMWTEDDEAHFGYGWTKQVCRFGDVRLSLPGLPHGSTGPATAHRVNILPWFVAIGDDHQTLDTAESGTWDDLSRCHRDFDSGTKTPSGLPNSTYGGRVDHVFPATVRLGRLGAISDALVGQTRWDTVDVRRELDVLFGDDDDMAWGYVQSWRRNAQQLYCDAFENLVLAEKDAFGENSYFYRRERNLSTIPEFVRDGIEDARSQRPLGTPEPPDTEVGGLTAGTEYIEADKPTDIGIGIRQDESLDI
;
A
#
# COMPACT_ATOMS: atom_id res chain seq x y z
N ASP A 1 -12.60 44.53 33.28
CA ASP A 1 -11.22 44.47 32.78
C ASP A 1 -11.12 43.76 31.40
N ASP A 2 -11.88 44.08 30.35
CA ASP A 2 -13.03 44.99 30.17
C ASP A 2 -13.94 44.50 29.03
N GLN A 3 -15.19 44.98 29.05
CA GLN A 3 -16.19 44.78 28.01
C GLN A 3 -16.45 46.11 27.29
N GLU A 4 -16.72 46.04 26.00
CA GLU A 4 -17.61 46.92 25.22
C GLU A 4 -17.85 46.13 23.91
N GLN A 5 -19.06 45.76 23.47
CA GLN A 5 -20.39 46.41 23.48
C GLN A 5 -20.42 47.75 22.74
N ASP A 6 -21.41 48.07 21.93
CA ASP A 6 -22.43 47.22 21.26
C ASP A 6 -22.89 47.98 19.98
N ASP A 7 -23.95 47.49 19.32
CA ASP A 7 -25.09 48.27 18.76
C ASP A 7 -25.70 47.47 17.59
N GLN A 8 -26.94 46.97 17.67
CA GLN A 8 -28.25 47.67 17.74
C GLN A 8 -28.64 48.32 16.39
N ASP A 9 -29.89 48.24 15.93
CA ASP A 9 -31.04 47.41 16.37
C ASP A 9 -32.06 47.24 15.22
N ASP A 10 -33.21 46.59 15.50
CA ASP A 10 -34.58 47.12 15.28
C ASP A 10 -35.64 46.04 14.90
N ASN A 11 -36.49 45.70 15.89
CA ASN A 11 -37.95 45.92 15.91
C ASN A 11 -38.91 45.09 15.00
N ASP A 12 -40.14 44.72 15.41
CA ASP A 12 -40.85 44.86 16.71
C ASP A 12 -42.17 44.03 16.79
N ASP A 13 -42.86 44.12 17.96
CA ASP A 13 -44.31 43.92 18.27
C ASP A 13 -44.98 42.51 18.11
N ASP A 14 -45.86 41.99 18.99
CA ASP A 14 -46.03 42.04 20.48
C ASP A 14 -46.66 40.65 20.92
N GLU A 15 -47.65 40.37 21.79
CA GLU A 15 -48.69 41.07 22.58
C GLU A 15 -48.87 40.40 23.98
N GLN A 16 -48.76 41.21 25.04
CA GLN A 16 -49.26 41.17 26.45
C GLN A 16 -50.42 40.17 26.81
N ASP A 17 -50.68 39.74 28.07
CA ASP A 17 -50.07 39.99 29.40
C ASP A 17 -50.50 39.00 30.54
N ASP A 18 -49.88 39.18 31.72
CA ASP A 18 -50.35 39.02 33.12
C ASP A 18 -50.60 37.67 33.87
N GLU A 19 -49.78 37.53 34.94
CA GLU A 19 -50.03 37.14 36.36
C GLU A 19 -50.47 35.72 36.87
N GLU A 20 -50.00 35.45 38.10
CA GLU A 20 -50.19 34.28 38.99
C GLU A 20 -51.43 34.46 39.93
N PRO A 21 -51.81 33.56 40.90
CA PRO A 21 -51.14 32.32 41.38
C PRO A 21 -52.01 31.04 41.56
N LEU A 22 -51.33 29.98 41.99
CA LEU A 22 -51.77 28.69 42.56
C LEU A 22 -53.01 28.75 43.50
N PRO A 23 -53.91 27.72 43.55
CA PRO A 23 -53.51 26.38 44.05
C PRO A 23 -54.25 25.13 43.47
N ARG A 24 -53.75 23.94 43.85
CA ARG A 24 -54.38 22.63 43.57
C ARG A 24 -55.59 22.38 44.48
N PRO A 25 -56.67 21.74 43.97
CA PRO A 25 -57.00 20.42 44.56
C PRO A 25 -57.55 19.35 43.59
N GLN A 26 -57.10 18.11 43.85
CA GLN A 26 -57.76 16.80 43.69
C GLN A 26 -58.83 16.53 42.59
N LYS A 27 -58.45 15.62 41.69
CA LYS A 27 -59.27 14.61 40.97
C LYS A 27 -60.78 14.55 41.28
N ARG A 28 -61.62 14.73 40.24
CA ARG A 28 -62.77 13.84 39.97
C ARG A 28 -62.70 13.33 38.52
N LEU A 29 -63.13 12.09 38.30
CA LEU A 29 -63.04 11.45 36.98
C LEU A 29 -64.08 12.02 36.01
N ARG A 30 -63.64 12.42 34.82
CA ARG A 30 -64.46 12.30 33.60
C ARG A 30 -64.01 11.05 32.85
N LEU A 31 -64.96 10.16 32.55
CA LEU A 31 -64.74 8.95 31.78
C LEU A 31 -64.56 9.30 30.30
N THR A 32 -63.31 9.46 29.85
CA THR A 32 -63.01 9.48 28.42
C THR A 32 -63.03 8.06 27.85
N PRO A 33 -63.58 7.83 26.64
CA PRO A 33 -63.66 6.50 26.05
C PRO A 33 -62.25 5.94 25.74
N LYS A 34 -62.00 4.68 26.13
CA LYS A 34 -60.68 4.02 26.09
C LYS A 34 -60.14 3.85 24.65
N ASN A 35 -59.45 4.87 24.13
CA ASN A 35 -58.68 4.87 22.87
C ASN A 35 -59.46 4.25 21.68
N PRO A 36 -60.17 5.03 20.84
CA PRO A 36 -60.84 4.47 19.68
C PRO A 36 -59.87 3.64 18.80
N LEU A 37 -60.41 2.57 18.20
CA LEU A 37 -59.73 1.77 17.19
C LEU A 37 -59.31 2.65 16.00
N ALA A 38 -58.55 2.08 15.06
CA ALA A 38 -58.49 2.70 13.75
C ALA A 38 -59.91 2.92 13.20
N SER A 39 -60.13 3.99 12.43
CA SER A 39 -61.44 4.23 11.77
C SER A 39 -61.83 3.12 10.79
N CYS A 40 -60.87 2.26 10.40
CA CYS A 40 -61.06 1.05 9.61
C CYS A 40 -61.04 -0.26 10.43
N GLY A 41 -61.38 -0.20 11.73
CA GLY A 41 -61.60 -1.39 12.59
C GLY A 41 -60.36 -2.21 12.96
N CYS A 42 -59.15 -1.78 12.60
CA CYS A 42 -57.91 -2.49 12.94
C CYS A 42 -57.62 -2.47 14.45
N ALA A 43 -56.91 -3.51 14.94
CA ALA A 43 -56.46 -3.56 16.33
C ALA A 43 -55.50 -2.42 16.72
N LEU A 44 -54.73 -1.89 15.76
CA LEU A 44 -53.91 -0.69 15.92
C LEU A 44 -54.78 0.57 16.06
N THR A 45 -54.36 1.54 16.87
CA THR A 45 -55.01 2.86 16.96
C THR A 45 -54.57 3.78 15.82
N ASN A 46 -55.36 4.82 15.52
CA ASN A 46 -54.98 5.88 14.55
C ASN A 46 -53.64 6.60 14.92
N ALA A 47 -53.22 6.58 16.18
CA ALA A 47 -51.91 7.06 16.60
C ALA A 47 -50.80 6.03 16.30
N ALA A 48 -51.03 4.75 16.61
CA ALA A 48 -50.09 3.67 16.31
C ALA A 48 -49.84 3.53 14.80
N ILE A 49 -50.88 3.65 13.96
CA ILE A 49 -50.77 3.65 12.50
C ILE A 49 -49.89 4.82 12.02
N ARG A 50 -50.19 6.05 12.44
CA ARG A 50 -49.44 7.25 12.02
C ARG A 50 -47.97 7.25 12.46
N ARG A 51 -47.60 6.48 13.50
CA ARG A 51 -46.21 6.25 13.91
C ARG A 51 -45.56 5.08 13.16
N LEU A 52 -46.19 3.90 13.18
CA LEU A 52 -45.59 2.64 12.74
C LEU A 52 -45.62 2.44 11.21
N LEU A 53 -46.52 3.10 10.48
CA LEU A 53 -46.69 2.93 9.03
C LEU A 53 -46.35 4.19 8.20
N ARG A 54 -45.92 5.30 8.82
CA ARG A 54 -45.44 6.49 8.13
C ARG A 54 -44.00 6.30 7.64
N GLY A 55 -43.80 6.27 6.31
CA GLY A 55 -42.50 6.34 5.67
C GLY A 55 -42.39 5.50 4.38
N THR A 56 -41.18 5.49 3.82
CA THR A 56 -40.72 4.56 2.78
C THR A 56 -40.27 3.23 3.40
N GLU A 57 -39.63 2.36 2.60
CA GLU A 57 -39.01 1.12 3.09
C GLU A 57 -37.89 1.40 4.11
N LEU A 58 -37.72 0.51 5.09
CA LEU A 58 -36.66 0.62 6.09
C LEU A 58 -35.31 0.12 5.54
N PRO A 59 -34.21 0.87 5.71
CA PRO A 59 -32.94 0.59 5.02
C PRO A 59 -32.14 -0.60 5.60
N THR A 60 -32.42 -1.05 6.82
CA THR A 60 -31.68 -2.14 7.47
C THR A 60 -32.61 -3.21 8.06
N ASP A 61 -32.14 -4.46 8.05
CA ASP A 61 -32.89 -5.58 8.63
C ASP A 61 -33.13 -5.41 10.14
N THR A 62 -32.22 -4.76 10.87
CA THR A 62 -32.42 -4.42 12.29
C THR A 62 -33.67 -3.58 12.48
N LEU A 63 -33.90 -2.57 11.64
CA LEU A 63 -35.10 -1.74 11.66
C LEU A 63 -36.35 -2.53 11.21
N LYS A 64 -36.24 -3.41 10.20
CA LYS A 64 -37.33 -4.28 9.75
C LYS A 64 -37.78 -5.25 10.87
N LYS A 65 -36.83 -5.91 11.54
CA LYS A 65 -37.05 -6.75 12.74
C LYS A 65 -37.69 -5.93 13.88
N GLN A 66 -37.22 -4.71 14.12
CA GLN A 66 -37.74 -3.82 15.16
C GLN A 66 -39.20 -3.37 14.88
N LEU A 67 -39.54 -3.02 13.64
CA LEU A 67 -40.90 -2.63 13.24
C LEU A 67 -41.89 -3.77 13.50
N LEU A 68 -41.59 -5.00 13.08
CA LEU A 68 -42.44 -6.16 13.32
C LEU A 68 -42.70 -6.38 14.82
N ARG A 69 -41.65 -6.28 15.66
CA ARG A 69 -41.78 -6.33 17.13
C ARG A 69 -42.66 -5.21 17.67
N GLN A 70 -42.54 -3.99 17.16
CA GLN A 70 -43.37 -2.84 17.59
C GLN A 70 -44.84 -3.00 17.19
N VAL A 71 -45.14 -3.49 15.98
CA VAL A 71 -46.51 -3.76 15.51
C VAL A 71 -47.15 -4.84 16.38
N ALA A 72 -46.47 -5.98 16.58
CA ALA A 72 -47.01 -7.05 17.41
C ALA A 72 -47.21 -6.62 18.87
N LYS A 73 -46.28 -5.87 19.47
CA LYS A 73 -46.44 -5.32 20.83
C LYS A 73 -47.63 -4.36 20.92
N ALA A 74 -47.88 -3.55 19.88
CA ALA A 74 -49.04 -2.65 19.82
C ALA A 74 -50.39 -3.36 19.61
N MET A 75 -50.40 -4.66 19.31
CA MET A 75 -51.59 -5.50 19.18
C MET A 75 -51.78 -6.40 20.41
N ALA A 76 -50.69 -6.96 20.94
CA ALA A 76 -50.70 -7.78 22.16
C ALA A 76 -51.24 -7.01 23.39
N THR A 77 -51.03 -5.70 23.48
CA THR A 77 -51.60 -4.84 24.54
C THR A 77 -53.13 -4.70 24.50
N ARG A 78 -53.82 -5.32 23.52
CA ARG A 78 -55.29 -5.49 23.51
C ARG A 78 -55.76 -6.95 23.58
N SER A 79 -54.92 -7.93 23.20
CA SER A 79 -55.27 -9.35 23.30
C SER A 79 -54.74 -9.94 24.61
N ALA A 80 -55.37 -9.56 25.74
CA ALA A 80 -55.09 -10.15 27.06
C ALA A 80 -55.67 -11.57 27.25
N ALA A 81 -56.15 -12.18 26.16
CA ALA A 81 -56.52 -13.57 26.04
C ALA A 81 -55.99 -14.12 24.70
N TYR A 82 -55.73 -15.43 24.69
CA TYR A 82 -55.14 -16.23 23.61
C TYR A 82 -53.67 -15.97 23.26
N THR A 83 -52.96 -17.09 23.12
CA THR A 83 -51.59 -17.21 22.62
C THR A 83 -51.54 -16.99 21.10
N SER A 84 -50.43 -16.39 20.63
CA SER A 84 -50.22 -15.91 19.26
C SER A 84 -51.13 -14.73 18.84
N PRO A 85 -50.61 -13.49 18.72
CA PRO A 85 -51.42 -12.35 18.30
C PRO A 85 -51.78 -12.46 16.82
N SER A 86 -52.99 -12.92 16.51
CA SER A 86 -53.49 -12.99 15.14
C SER A 86 -53.47 -11.58 14.52
N LEU A 87 -52.68 -11.41 13.46
CA LEU A 87 -52.62 -10.13 12.73
C LEU A 87 -53.98 -9.81 12.11
N SER A 88 -54.74 -8.90 12.74
CA SER A 88 -56.00 -8.30 12.27
C SER A 88 -55.76 -6.87 11.76
N LEU A 89 -55.00 -6.78 10.68
CA LEU A 89 -54.80 -5.55 9.90
C LEU A 89 -55.74 -5.57 8.69
N CYS A 90 -56.38 -4.45 8.36
CA CYS A 90 -57.12 -4.31 7.10
C CYS A 90 -56.16 -4.29 5.91
N ASN A 91 -56.67 -4.50 4.69
CA ASN A 91 -55.84 -4.62 3.49
C ASN A 91 -54.87 -3.43 3.28
N LEU A 92 -55.33 -2.20 3.53
CA LEU A 92 -54.51 -0.99 3.45
C LEU A 92 -53.29 -1.02 4.40
N HIS A 93 -53.49 -1.48 5.64
CA HIS A 93 -52.42 -1.56 6.65
C HIS A 93 -51.50 -2.77 6.45
N THR A 94 -52.03 -3.89 5.95
CA THR A 94 -51.23 -5.02 5.46
C THR A 94 -50.30 -4.56 4.32
N HIS A 95 -50.84 -3.90 3.29
CA HIS A 95 -50.03 -3.32 2.20
C HIS A 95 -49.02 -2.29 2.70
N GLY A 96 -49.39 -1.40 3.63
CA GLY A 96 -48.48 -0.41 4.21
C GLY A 96 -47.30 -1.05 4.96
N LEU A 97 -47.57 -2.07 5.78
CA LEU A 97 -46.54 -2.81 6.51
C LEU A 97 -45.66 -3.63 5.56
N CYS A 98 -46.25 -4.34 4.59
CA CYS A 98 -45.51 -5.05 3.55
C CYS A 98 -44.61 -4.10 2.74
N LYS A 99 -45.09 -2.92 2.35
CA LYS A 99 -44.29 -1.90 1.66
C LYS A 99 -43.12 -1.43 2.52
N ARG A 100 -43.34 -1.20 3.82
CA ARG A 100 -42.29 -0.72 4.76
C ARG A 100 -41.21 -1.76 5.06
N LEU A 101 -41.53 -3.05 4.93
CA LEU A 101 -40.59 -4.16 5.09
C LEU A 101 -39.90 -4.58 3.78
N GLY A 102 -40.33 -4.05 2.64
CA GLY A 102 -39.79 -4.40 1.32
C GLY A 102 -40.38 -5.66 0.70
N LEU A 103 -41.66 -5.96 0.92
CA LEU A 103 -42.33 -7.15 0.38
C LEU A 103 -43.06 -6.86 -0.94
N TYR A 104 -43.20 -7.89 -1.78
CA TYR A 104 -43.99 -7.85 -3.02
C TYR A 104 -45.50 -7.80 -2.74
N CYS A 105 -46.03 -6.58 -2.62
CA CYS A 105 -47.44 -6.26 -2.36
C CYS A 105 -48.40 -6.53 -3.56
N ARG A 106 -48.07 -7.45 -4.48
CA ARG A 106 -48.94 -7.86 -5.60
C ARG A 106 -49.79 -9.12 -5.32
N ASN A 107 -49.61 -9.71 -4.14
CA ASN A 107 -50.32 -10.94 -3.73
C ASN A 107 -51.66 -10.59 -3.05
N PRO A 108 -52.65 -11.50 -3.01
CA PRO A 108 -53.90 -11.29 -2.28
C PRO A 108 -53.68 -10.96 -0.79
N TYR A 109 -54.64 -10.23 -0.21
CA TYR A 109 -54.63 -9.79 1.20
C TYR A 109 -54.24 -10.91 2.18
N GLU A 110 -54.87 -12.08 2.05
CA GLU A 110 -54.67 -13.22 2.95
C GLU A 110 -53.25 -13.77 2.88
N GLU A 111 -52.67 -13.84 1.68
CA GLU A 111 -51.30 -14.28 1.46
C GLU A 111 -50.27 -13.28 2.00
N LEU A 112 -50.51 -11.97 1.82
CA LEU A 112 -49.69 -10.94 2.46
C LEU A 112 -49.76 -11.02 3.99
N LEU A 113 -50.95 -11.27 4.54
CA LEU A 113 -51.17 -11.43 5.97
C LEU A 113 -50.50 -12.71 6.52
N ARG A 114 -50.53 -13.81 5.76
CA ARG A 114 -49.83 -15.07 6.05
C ARG A 114 -48.31 -14.86 6.10
N ARG A 115 -47.73 -14.19 5.10
CA ARG A 115 -46.30 -13.84 5.07
C ARG A 115 -45.88 -12.98 6.27
N LEU A 116 -46.68 -11.97 6.64
CA LEU A 116 -46.39 -11.14 7.81
C LEU A 116 -46.42 -11.93 9.14
N ARG A 117 -47.33 -12.91 9.28
CA ARG A 117 -47.38 -13.82 10.43
C ARG A 117 -46.13 -14.71 10.48
N GLU A 118 -45.73 -15.28 9.35
CA GLU A 118 -44.57 -16.18 9.27
C GLU A 118 -43.23 -15.45 9.48
N LEU A 119 -43.09 -14.23 8.97
CA LEU A 119 -41.93 -13.35 9.23
C LEU A 119 -41.88 -12.85 10.68
N TYR A 120 -43.02 -12.70 11.35
CA TYR A 120 -43.07 -12.35 12.77
C TYR A 120 -42.68 -13.54 13.67
N ALA A 121 -43.20 -14.74 13.38
CA ALA A 121 -42.91 -15.94 14.15
C ALA A 121 -41.41 -16.28 14.14
N ASN A 122 -40.77 -16.18 12.97
CA ASN A 122 -39.37 -16.56 12.76
C ASN A 122 -38.40 -15.36 12.86
N LEU A 123 -38.69 -14.38 13.72
CA LEU A 123 -37.87 -13.16 13.90
C LEU A 123 -36.44 -13.40 14.39
N GLY A 124 -36.15 -14.57 14.98
CA GLY A 124 -34.79 -14.99 15.34
C GLY A 124 -33.97 -15.45 14.13
N GLU A 125 -34.60 -16.16 13.20
CA GLU A 125 -33.98 -16.84 12.05
C GLU A 125 -34.15 -16.05 10.74
N TRP A 126 -34.27 -14.72 10.87
CA TRP A 126 -34.63 -13.79 9.78
C TRP A 126 -33.80 -13.97 8.50
N ASP A 127 -32.52 -14.25 8.65
CA ASP A 127 -31.58 -14.31 7.53
C ASP A 127 -31.68 -15.65 6.78
N GLN A 128 -32.00 -16.74 7.49
CA GLN A 128 -32.44 -18.02 6.91
C GLN A 128 -33.82 -17.88 6.23
N MET A 129 -34.74 -17.12 6.84
CA MET A 129 -36.05 -16.79 6.26
C MET A 129 -35.95 -15.98 4.97
N LYS A 130 -35.06 -14.98 4.89
CA LYS A 130 -34.76 -14.25 3.64
C LYS A 130 -34.22 -15.19 2.55
N GLY A 131 -33.35 -16.13 2.90
CA GLY A 131 -32.84 -17.14 1.96
C GLY A 131 -33.96 -18.04 1.43
N ARG A 132 -34.71 -18.67 2.34
CA ARG A 132 -35.84 -19.57 2.03
C ARG A 132 -36.96 -18.90 1.23
N TYR A 133 -37.22 -17.62 1.49
CA TYR A 133 -38.33 -16.87 0.90
C TYR A 133 -37.88 -15.63 0.11
N LYS A 134 -36.74 -15.72 -0.60
CA LYS A 134 -36.17 -14.62 -1.41
C LYS A 134 -37.21 -13.95 -2.32
N GLY A 135 -38.08 -14.74 -2.96
CA GLY A 135 -39.16 -14.25 -3.83
C GLY A 135 -40.31 -13.50 -3.15
N TRP A 136 -40.33 -13.36 -1.81
CA TRP A 136 -41.30 -12.50 -1.12
C TRP A 136 -40.82 -11.05 -1.00
N PHE A 137 -39.50 -10.85 -0.95
CA PHE A 137 -38.87 -9.55 -0.82
C PHE A 137 -38.63 -8.95 -2.19
N LYS A 138 -38.92 -7.66 -2.33
CA LYS A 138 -38.30 -6.85 -3.38
C LYS A 138 -36.80 -6.88 -3.10
N ASN A 139 -36.01 -7.25 -4.10
CA ASN A 139 -34.57 -7.03 -4.01
C ASN A 139 -34.37 -5.51 -3.89
N VAL A 140 -33.71 -5.04 -2.82
CA VAL A 140 -33.27 -3.64 -2.73
C VAL A 140 -32.12 -3.38 -3.71
N THR A 141 -31.43 -4.44 -4.15
CA THR A 141 -30.74 -4.52 -5.43
C THR A 141 -31.71 -4.65 -6.62
N SER A 142 -32.78 -3.86 -6.62
CA SER A 142 -33.12 -3.12 -7.84
C SER A 142 -32.02 -2.09 -8.04
N ASN A 143 -30.88 -2.57 -8.56
CA ASN A 143 -30.08 -1.76 -9.45
C ASN A 143 -31.06 -1.09 -10.43
N LEU A 144 -30.80 0.15 -10.83
CA LEU A 144 -31.40 0.63 -12.08
C LEU A 144 -30.99 -0.39 -13.15
N GLU A 145 -31.94 -1.20 -13.64
CA GLU A 145 -31.73 -2.08 -14.79
C GLU A 145 -31.19 -1.17 -15.88
N SER A 146 -29.94 -1.42 -16.27
CA SER A 146 -29.08 -0.32 -16.67
C SER A 146 -29.65 0.38 -17.89
N GLY A 147 -29.81 1.71 -17.81
CA GLY A 147 -30.46 2.51 -18.87
C GLY A 147 -29.77 2.47 -20.23
N TRP A 148 -28.68 1.71 -20.34
CA TRP A 148 -28.04 1.31 -21.57
C TRP A 148 -29.01 0.48 -22.42
N ARG A 149 -29.37 1.04 -23.58
CA ARG A 149 -30.21 0.42 -24.62
C ARG A 149 -29.72 -0.95 -25.12
N PHE A 150 -28.48 -1.31 -24.81
CA PHE A 150 -27.80 -2.54 -25.20
C PHE A 150 -26.97 -3.06 -24.00
N PRO A 151 -26.73 -4.37 -23.88
CA PRO A 151 -25.75 -4.89 -22.92
C PRO A 151 -24.36 -4.31 -23.22
N VAL A 152 -23.58 -4.02 -22.17
CA VAL A 152 -22.26 -3.38 -22.30
C VAL A 152 -21.24 -4.41 -22.79
N ALA A 153 -21.17 -4.58 -24.11
CA ALA A 153 -20.05 -5.28 -24.75
C ALA A 153 -18.73 -4.61 -24.34
N GLY A 154 -17.75 -5.39 -23.88
CA GLY A 154 -16.50 -4.85 -23.33
C GLY A 154 -16.52 -4.51 -21.83
N SER A 155 -17.58 -4.85 -21.07
CA SER A 155 -17.53 -4.88 -19.60
C SER A 155 -16.79 -6.12 -19.05
N GLY A 156 -15.87 -6.70 -19.84
CA GLY A 156 -15.07 -7.85 -19.43
C GLY A 156 -14.01 -7.47 -18.40
N MET A 157 -13.68 -8.42 -17.53
CA MET A 157 -12.46 -8.36 -16.73
C MET A 157 -11.23 -8.42 -17.65
N PRO A 158 -10.15 -7.67 -17.37
CA PRO A 158 -8.93 -7.75 -18.16
C PRO A 158 -8.28 -9.13 -18.02
N ARG A 159 -7.44 -9.54 -18.98
CA ARG A 159 -6.84 -10.90 -19.02
C ARG A 159 -6.09 -11.28 -17.74
N VAL A 160 -5.45 -10.30 -17.12
CA VAL A 160 -4.73 -10.43 -15.84
C VAL A 160 -5.61 -10.94 -14.69
N ALA A 161 -6.93 -10.75 -14.76
CA ALA A 161 -7.87 -11.21 -13.74
C ALA A 161 -8.18 -12.72 -13.81
N ASN A 162 -7.57 -13.48 -14.73
CA ASN A 162 -7.61 -14.93 -14.77
C ASN A 162 -6.31 -15.52 -14.18
N PRO A 163 -6.32 -16.08 -12.95
CA PRO A 163 -5.11 -16.60 -12.30
C PRO A 163 -4.38 -17.67 -13.10
N VAL A 164 -5.11 -18.47 -13.89
CA VAL A 164 -4.53 -19.54 -14.73
C VAL A 164 -3.65 -18.95 -15.83
N LEU A 165 -4.02 -17.80 -16.41
CA LEU A 165 -3.18 -17.12 -17.40
C LEU A 165 -1.90 -16.59 -16.76
N ILE A 166 -1.98 -15.98 -15.57
CA ILE A 166 -0.80 -15.47 -14.85
C ILE A 166 0.12 -16.61 -14.39
N GLN A 167 -0.42 -17.73 -13.94
CA GLN A 167 0.38 -18.92 -13.62
C GLN A 167 1.08 -19.49 -14.86
N SER A 168 0.40 -19.52 -16.01
CA SER A 168 0.97 -19.97 -17.29
C SER A 168 2.01 -19.01 -17.89
N LEU A 169 2.04 -17.75 -17.45
CA LEU A 169 3.05 -16.78 -17.85
C LEU A 169 4.37 -17.10 -17.13
N THR A 170 5.30 -17.75 -17.83
CA THR A 170 6.61 -18.11 -17.29
C THR A 170 7.48 -16.88 -17.06
N PHE A 171 8.42 -16.95 -16.12
CA PHE A 171 9.40 -15.89 -15.88
C PHE A 171 10.22 -15.55 -17.12
N ALA A 172 10.59 -16.55 -17.92
CA ALA A 172 11.28 -16.36 -19.19
C ALA A 172 10.46 -15.52 -20.20
N ARG A 173 9.16 -15.84 -20.37
CA ARG A 173 8.26 -15.11 -21.27
C ARG A 173 7.96 -13.70 -20.75
N LEU A 174 7.81 -13.54 -19.43
CA LEU A 174 7.64 -12.23 -18.80
C LEU A 174 8.89 -11.35 -18.99
N TYR A 175 10.09 -11.91 -18.81
CA TYR A 175 11.34 -11.19 -19.05
C TYR A 175 11.47 -10.76 -20.53
N LYS A 176 11.07 -11.59 -21.49
CA LYS A 176 10.99 -11.20 -22.91
C LYS A 176 10.09 -9.97 -23.12
N ARG A 177 8.88 -9.98 -22.54
CA ARG A 177 7.93 -8.84 -22.61
C ARG A 177 8.43 -7.57 -21.93
N CYS A 178 9.23 -7.73 -20.87
CA CYS A 178 9.67 -6.62 -20.02
C CYS A 178 11.04 -6.03 -20.42
N CYS A 179 11.87 -6.79 -21.15
CA CYS A 179 13.26 -6.46 -21.46
C CYS A 179 13.61 -6.63 -22.95
N GLY A 180 12.68 -7.06 -23.82
CA GLY A 180 12.87 -7.16 -25.27
C GLY A 180 13.82 -8.26 -25.77
N ARG A 181 14.43 -9.01 -24.85
CA ARG A 181 15.41 -10.07 -25.13
C ARG A 181 14.96 -11.39 -24.52
N ASP A 182 15.28 -12.50 -25.19
CA ASP A 182 15.07 -13.82 -24.61
C ASP A 182 15.84 -13.97 -23.30
N ALA A 183 15.21 -14.64 -22.34
CA ALA A 183 15.73 -14.75 -20.99
C ALA A 183 16.97 -15.65 -20.92
N ASP A 184 17.95 -15.27 -20.09
CA ASP A 184 19.07 -16.14 -19.72
C ASP A 184 18.56 -17.43 -19.02
N PRO A 185 19.21 -18.59 -19.16
CA PRO A 185 18.85 -19.81 -18.43
C PRO A 185 18.66 -19.63 -16.91
N ALA A 186 19.40 -18.73 -16.25
CA ALA A 186 19.21 -18.41 -14.84
C ALA A 186 17.85 -17.74 -14.56
N VAL A 187 17.30 -17.01 -15.53
CA VAL A 187 15.98 -16.36 -15.46
C VAL A 187 14.83 -17.36 -15.69
N TRP A 188 15.10 -18.51 -16.32
CA TRP A 188 14.08 -19.54 -16.56
C TRP A 188 13.63 -20.22 -15.25
N ASP A 189 14.56 -20.39 -14.29
CA ASP A 189 14.31 -21.11 -13.03
C ASP A 189 13.70 -20.24 -11.91
N LEU A 190 13.52 -18.93 -12.12
CA LEU A 190 13.10 -17.99 -11.07
C LEU A 190 11.78 -18.37 -10.39
N GLY A 191 10.88 -19.10 -11.06
CA GLY A 191 9.68 -19.65 -10.41
C GLY A 191 10.03 -20.68 -9.34
N GLN A 192 10.84 -21.68 -9.70
CA GLN A 192 11.31 -22.69 -8.76
C GLN A 192 12.23 -22.08 -7.70
N GLN A 193 13.03 -21.07 -8.04
CA GLN A 193 13.81 -20.31 -7.06
C GLN A 193 12.93 -19.57 -6.07
N LEU A 194 11.87 -18.88 -6.50
CA LEU A 194 10.94 -18.20 -5.60
C LEU A 194 10.25 -19.20 -4.65
N ASP A 195 9.84 -20.36 -5.16
CA ASP A 195 9.24 -21.42 -4.34
C ASP A 195 10.24 -22.04 -3.34
N ARG A 196 11.50 -22.27 -3.78
CA ARG A 196 12.59 -22.93 -3.03
C ARG A 196 13.29 -22.02 -2.02
N ASP A 197 13.58 -20.78 -2.40
CA ASP A 197 14.41 -19.85 -1.64
C ASP A 197 13.56 -18.72 -1.01
N GLY A 198 12.35 -18.49 -1.52
CA GLY A 198 11.47 -17.40 -1.09
C GLY A 198 11.90 -16.02 -1.59
N SER A 199 13.00 -15.94 -2.34
CA SER A 199 13.60 -14.70 -2.82
C SER A 199 14.21 -14.94 -4.20
N ILE A 200 14.09 -13.94 -5.08
CA ILE A 200 14.72 -13.91 -6.39
C ILE A 200 15.39 -12.55 -6.62
N VAL A 201 16.39 -12.54 -7.50
CA VAL A 201 16.97 -11.32 -8.08
C VAL A 201 16.66 -11.33 -9.58
N LEU A 202 16.04 -10.26 -10.06
CA LEU A 202 15.75 -10.01 -11.47
C LEU A 202 16.92 -9.21 -12.07
N PRO A 203 17.79 -9.83 -12.89
CA PRO A 203 18.99 -9.17 -13.38
C PRO A 203 18.66 -8.09 -14.41
N GLY A 204 19.19 -6.89 -14.20
CA GLY A 204 19.13 -5.78 -15.16
C GLY A 204 17.72 -5.24 -15.48
N LEU A 205 16.69 -5.50 -14.66
CA LEU A 205 15.31 -5.05 -14.96
C LEU A 205 15.21 -3.51 -15.15
N PHE A 206 16.11 -2.77 -14.49
CA PHE A 206 16.28 -1.32 -14.59
C PHE A 206 17.66 -0.90 -15.12
N GLU A 207 18.34 -1.75 -15.89
CA GLU A 207 19.63 -1.41 -16.54
C GLU A 207 19.51 -0.15 -17.44
N TRP A 208 18.34 0.02 -18.07
CA TRP A 208 17.95 1.18 -18.90
C TRP A 208 18.03 2.54 -18.20
N LEU A 209 18.07 2.59 -16.86
CA LEU A 209 18.36 3.82 -16.12
C LEU A 209 19.79 4.33 -16.35
N GLY A 210 20.70 3.46 -16.78
CA GLY A 210 22.08 3.77 -17.16
C GLY A 210 22.33 3.81 -18.68
N GLU A 211 21.30 3.60 -19.50
CA GLU A 211 21.41 3.62 -20.96
C GLU A 211 21.16 5.02 -21.52
N ASP A 212 21.96 5.43 -22.50
CA ASP A 212 21.71 6.64 -23.29
C ASP A 212 20.50 6.39 -24.22
N PHE A 213 19.59 7.36 -24.27
CA PHE A 213 18.29 7.28 -24.93
C PHE A 213 18.04 8.39 -25.95
N ASP A 214 18.88 9.42 -25.98
CA ASP A 214 18.72 10.61 -26.84
C ASP A 214 20.03 11.11 -27.47
N GLY A 215 21.19 10.58 -27.07
CA GLY A 215 22.52 11.00 -27.53
C GLY A 215 23.09 12.21 -26.78
N ASN A 216 22.36 12.77 -25.82
CA ASN A 216 22.78 13.91 -24.98
C ASN A 216 23.05 13.50 -23.53
N HIS A 217 22.53 12.34 -23.09
CA HIS A 217 22.66 11.81 -21.73
C HIS A 217 23.53 10.53 -21.70
N PRO A 218 24.85 10.62 -21.92
CA PRO A 218 25.74 9.46 -21.86
C PRO A 218 25.75 8.85 -20.45
N GLY A 219 25.43 7.56 -20.35
CA GLY A 219 25.19 6.89 -19.06
C GLY A 219 23.78 7.10 -18.49
N GLY A 220 22.85 7.60 -19.30
CA GLY A 220 21.43 7.71 -18.99
C GLY A 220 21.12 8.59 -17.78
N LEU A 221 20.00 8.26 -17.13
CA LEU A 221 19.53 8.95 -15.93
C LEU A 221 20.41 8.72 -14.70
N ARG A 222 21.32 7.73 -14.70
CA ARG A 222 22.14 7.33 -13.53
C ARG A 222 22.84 8.51 -12.86
N HIS A 223 23.33 9.48 -13.62
CA HIS A 223 23.96 10.68 -13.08
C HIS A 223 22.96 11.64 -12.41
N LEU A 224 21.83 11.94 -13.06
CA LEU A 224 20.75 12.77 -12.48
C LEU A 224 20.17 12.14 -11.21
N ILE A 225 20.03 10.80 -11.18
CA ILE A 225 19.59 10.05 -10.00
C ILE A 225 20.58 10.24 -8.84
N MET A 226 21.88 10.12 -9.08
CA MET A 226 22.89 10.35 -8.03
C MET A 226 22.92 11.80 -7.54
N GLU A 227 22.69 12.78 -8.42
CA GLU A 227 22.58 14.19 -8.04
C GLU A 227 21.32 14.49 -7.23
N GLU A 228 20.19 13.84 -7.53
CA GLU A 228 19.00 13.88 -6.68
C GLU A 228 19.31 13.33 -5.28
N PHE A 229 19.98 12.17 -5.17
CA PHE A 229 20.41 11.63 -3.88
C PHE A 229 21.40 12.55 -3.14
N ASN A 230 22.32 13.22 -3.84
CA ASN A 230 23.25 14.19 -3.26
C ASN A 230 22.53 15.41 -2.68
N MET A 231 21.53 15.92 -3.40
CA MET A 231 20.68 17.03 -2.98
C MET A 231 19.84 16.66 -1.75
N TYR A 232 19.24 15.45 -1.70
CA TYR A 232 18.52 14.97 -0.51
C TYR A 232 19.45 14.76 0.70
N ASP A 233 20.66 14.23 0.52
CA ASP A 233 21.61 14.08 1.64
C ASP A 233 22.16 15.44 2.13
N TRP A 234 22.35 16.43 1.25
CA TRP A 234 22.71 17.80 1.67
C TRP A 234 21.64 18.43 2.57
N HIS A 235 20.36 18.17 2.30
CA HIS A 235 19.23 18.61 3.12
C HIS A 235 18.85 17.63 4.26
N TYR A 236 19.69 16.63 4.57
CA TYR A 236 19.41 15.67 5.64
C TYR A 236 19.93 16.15 7.00
N LEU A 237 19.04 16.70 7.83
CA LEU A 237 19.35 17.00 9.23
C LEU A 237 19.31 15.73 10.09
N ALA A 238 20.47 15.30 10.60
CA ALA A 238 20.57 14.15 11.49
C ALA A 238 19.95 14.44 12.87
N ARG A 239 19.05 13.56 13.34
CA ARG A 239 18.44 13.66 14.68
C ARG A 239 19.21 12.76 15.66
N PRO A 240 19.82 13.27 16.77
CA PRO A 240 20.64 12.45 17.67
C PRO A 240 19.94 11.20 18.25
N SER A 241 18.63 11.27 18.46
CA SER A 241 17.80 10.14 18.94
C SER A 241 17.38 9.13 17.84
N LYS A 242 17.68 9.43 16.57
CA LYS A 242 17.37 8.61 15.39
C LYS A 242 18.53 8.71 14.36
N PRO A 243 19.69 8.10 14.64
CA PRO A 243 20.86 8.15 13.75
C PRO A 243 20.54 7.59 12.35
N ARG A 244 21.29 8.07 11.36
CA ARG A 244 20.98 7.83 9.94
C ARG A 244 21.00 6.35 9.57
N ILE A 245 22.05 5.60 9.98
CA ILE A 245 22.23 4.15 9.79
C ILE A 245 21.97 3.67 8.36
N GLY A 246 22.31 4.51 7.36
CA GLY A 246 22.12 4.23 5.94
C GLY A 246 20.71 4.49 5.37
N TRP A 247 19.79 5.11 6.11
CA TRP A 247 18.45 5.47 5.61
C TRP A 247 18.30 6.96 5.30
N ALA A 248 17.94 7.28 4.05
CA ALA A 248 17.65 8.63 3.57
C ALA A 248 16.19 9.02 3.88
N ARG A 249 15.89 9.23 5.18
CA ARG A 249 14.51 9.34 5.69
C ARG A 249 13.70 10.56 5.21
N ASN A 250 14.33 11.54 4.57
CA ASN A 250 13.68 12.67 3.91
C ASN A 250 13.28 12.38 2.45
N MET A 251 13.83 11.34 1.84
CA MET A 251 13.66 11.01 0.42
C MET A 251 12.55 9.98 0.21
N TRP A 252 11.30 10.46 0.10
CA TRP A 252 10.08 9.64 -0.05
C TRP A 252 9.48 9.63 -1.46
N PHE A 253 9.51 10.78 -2.14
CA PHE A 253 8.86 11.03 -3.44
C PHE A 253 9.84 11.65 -4.45
N SER A 254 11.10 11.23 -4.40
CA SER A 254 12.09 11.59 -5.41
C SER A 254 11.62 11.14 -6.82
N LEU A 255 12.12 11.76 -7.88
CA LEU A 255 11.79 11.44 -9.25
C LEU A 255 12.08 9.97 -9.58
N VAL A 256 13.21 9.40 -9.10
CA VAL A 256 13.49 7.97 -9.30
C VAL A 256 12.52 7.07 -8.54
N GLN A 257 12.08 7.47 -7.35
CA GLN A 257 11.06 6.74 -6.59
C GLN A 257 9.69 6.81 -7.27
N GLN A 258 9.29 7.98 -7.80
CA GLN A 258 8.04 8.14 -8.55
C GLN A 258 8.04 7.33 -9.84
N MET A 259 9.15 7.32 -10.59
CA MET A 259 9.31 6.58 -11.85
C MET A 259 9.22 5.06 -11.64
N VAL A 260 10.02 4.52 -10.72
CA VAL A 260 10.13 3.06 -10.53
C VAL A 260 8.86 2.45 -9.91
N ARG A 261 8.13 3.20 -9.09
CA ARG A 261 6.79 2.81 -8.59
C ARG A 261 5.70 2.80 -9.67
N GLN A 262 5.97 3.36 -10.84
CA GLN A 262 5.05 3.49 -11.95
C GLN A 262 5.42 2.60 -13.17
N ASP A 263 6.57 1.92 -13.15
CA ASP A 263 7.06 1.07 -14.25
C ASP A 263 6.19 -0.19 -14.43
N PRO A 264 5.64 -0.43 -15.64
CA PRO A 264 4.71 -1.53 -15.90
C PRO A 264 5.40 -2.91 -15.90
N ALA A 265 6.69 -2.99 -16.20
CA ALA A 265 7.43 -4.25 -16.17
C ALA A 265 7.69 -4.71 -14.73
N TYR A 266 8.10 -3.80 -13.85
CA TYR A 266 8.23 -4.09 -12.42
C TYR A 266 6.88 -4.47 -11.79
N TYR A 267 5.81 -3.76 -12.13
CA TYR A 267 4.44 -4.14 -11.78
C TYR A 267 4.11 -5.57 -12.24
N ALA A 268 4.37 -5.93 -13.50
CA ALA A 268 4.06 -7.26 -14.01
C ALA A 268 4.83 -8.39 -13.31
N PHE A 269 6.12 -8.19 -13.01
CA PHE A 269 6.90 -9.11 -12.17
C PHE A 269 6.33 -9.20 -10.75
N TYR A 270 5.91 -8.09 -10.15
CA TYR A 270 5.34 -8.09 -8.81
C TYR A 270 4.01 -8.88 -8.75
N VAL A 271 3.12 -8.70 -9.73
CA VAL A 271 1.89 -9.50 -9.87
C VAL A 271 2.22 -10.99 -10.04
N ARG A 272 3.25 -11.33 -10.84
CA ARG A 272 3.65 -12.74 -11.05
C ARG A 272 4.28 -13.40 -9.83
N CYS A 273 4.94 -12.62 -8.96
CA CYS A 273 5.63 -13.09 -7.75
C CYS A 273 4.75 -13.07 -6.48
N ARG A 274 3.67 -12.29 -6.44
CA ARG A 274 2.71 -12.35 -5.32
C ARG A 274 2.02 -13.73 -5.27
N PRO A 275 1.94 -14.39 -4.10
CA PRO A 275 1.26 -15.68 -3.94
C PRO A 275 -0.22 -15.72 -4.36
N ASP A 276 -0.92 -14.58 -4.30
CA ASP A 276 -2.33 -14.45 -4.72
C ASP A 276 -2.51 -13.96 -6.16
N HIS A 277 -1.42 -13.61 -6.85
CA HIS A 277 -1.43 -12.93 -8.15
C HIS A 277 -2.34 -11.69 -8.20
N ALA A 278 -2.50 -10.96 -7.08
CA ALA A 278 -3.35 -9.78 -7.04
C ALA A 278 -2.81 -8.68 -7.97
N TRP A 279 -3.63 -8.32 -8.96
CA TRP A 279 -3.27 -7.36 -10.02
C TRP A 279 -3.74 -5.93 -9.75
N LYS A 280 -4.76 -5.75 -8.89
CA LYS A 280 -5.21 -4.44 -8.40
C LYS A 280 -4.28 -4.01 -7.28
N LEU A 281 -3.25 -3.24 -7.63
CA LEU A 281 -2.17 -2.85 -6.72
C LEU A 281 -2.15 -1.33 -6.52
N VAL A 282 -1.66 -0.86 -5.37
CA VAL A 282 -1.30 0.55 -5.13
C VAL A 282 0.08 0.60 -4.49
N SER A 283 0.90 1.54 -4.91
CA SER A 283 2.25 1.69 -4.36
C SER A 283 2.20 2.27 -2.96
N PHE A 284 2.97 1.68 -2.05
CA PHE A 284 3.18 2.21 -0.72
C PHE A 284 4.40 3.14 -0.75
N PRO A 285 4.24 4.45 -0.45
CA PRO A 285 5.38 5.35 -0.32
C PRO A 285 6.31 4.88 0.81
N TYR A 286 7.62 4.93 0.56
CA TYR A 286 8.63 4.58 1.56
C TYR A 286 9.93 5.32 1.30
N TYR A 287 10.71 5.59 2.34
CA TYR A 287 11.97 6.32 2.20
C TYR A 287 13.09 5.46 1.59
N ALA A 288 14.05 6.11 0.94
CA ALA A 288 15.18 5.44 0.29
C ALA A 288 16.25 4.96 1.29
N LYS A 289 17.09 4.02 0.85
CA LYS A 289 18.34 3.64 1.52
C LYS A 289 19.51 4.29 0.77
N ARG A 290 20.39 4.97 1.50
CA ARG A 290 21.68 5.45 0.99
C ARG A 290 22.71 5.30 2.09
N THR A 291 23.70 4.43 1.92
CA THR A 291 24.78 4.21 2.91
C THR A 291 26.04 4.97 2.55
N TYR A 292 26.84 5.28 3.57
CA TYR A 292 28.22 5.77 3.45
C TYR A 292 29.16 4.77 4.15
N PRO A 293 30.43 4.63 3.73
CA PRO A 293 31.39 3.76 4.39
C PRO A 293 31.50 4.03 5.91
N GLY A 294 31.57 2.97 6.70
CA GLY A 294 31.64 3.02 8.18
C GLY A 294 30.28 3.11 8.90
N GLU A 295 29.16 3.39 8.21
CA GLU A 295 27.85 3.43 8.87
C GLU A 295 27.45 2.08 9.48
N ARG A 296 26.84 2.12 10.68
CA ARG A 296 26.32 0.95 11.39
C ARG A 296 25.00 0.46 10.77
N THR A 297 25.10 -0.22 9.63
CA THR A 297 23.97 -0.75 8.86
C THR A 297 23.48 -2.13 9.29
N PHE A 298 24.19 -2.83 10.20
CA PHE A 298 23.85 -4.21 10.55
C PHE A 298 22.55 -4.33 11.35
N PHE A 299 21.62 -5.16 10.86
CA PHE A 299 20.42 -5.60 11.57
C PHE A 299 19.85 -6.87 10.93
N ARG A 300 19.10 -7.65 11.72
CA ARG A 300 18.31 -8.82 11.26
C ARG A 300 16.91 -8.76 11.87
N HIS A 301 15.88 -9.03 11.06
CA HIS A 301 14.48 -8.99 11.48
C HIS A 301 13.57 -9.81 10.54
N ILE A 302 12.28 -9.85 10.86
CA ILE A 302 11.19 -10.28 9.97
C ILE A 302 10.04 -9.26 10.04
N ASP A 303 9.44 -8.92 8.90
CA ASP A 303 8.44 -7.83 8.75
C ASP A 303 6.97 -8.28 8.89
N VAL A 304 6.74 -9.47 9.45
CA VAL A 304 5.40 -9.98 9.79
C VAL A 304 5.29 -10.31 11.27
N ASN A 305 4.08 -10.19 11.82
CA ASN A 305 3.78 -10.81 13.09
C ASN A 305 3.72 -12.33 12.90
N ILE A 306 4.73 -13.03 13.43
CA ILE A 306 4.86 -14.49 13.29
C ILE A 306 3.60 -15.21 13.81
N ILE A 307 2.99 -14.70 14.88
CA ILE A 307 1.79 -15.27 15.49
C ILE A 307 0.58 -15.14 14.54
N ASP A 308 0.32 -13.94 14.01
CA ASP A 308 -0.80 -13.72 13.09
C ASP A 308 -0.59 -14.48 11.77
N PHE A 309 0.63 -14.46 11.24
CA PHE A 309 1.01 -15.12 10.00
C PHE A 309 0.72 -16.63 10.07
N VAL A 310 1.23 -17.29 11.11
CA VAL A 310 1.05 -18.74 11.32
C VAL A 310 -0.41 -19.11 11.65
N ARG A 311 -1.16 -18.23 12.33
CA ARG A 311 -2.55 -18.52 12.75
C ARG A 311 -3.63 -18.15 11.73
N SER A 312 -3.37 -17.21 10.83
CA SER A 312 -4.39 -16.61 9.96
C SER A 312 -3.95 -16.31 8.52
N GLY A 313 -2.66 -16.43 8.21
CA GLY A 313 -2.12 -15.99 6.92
C GLY A 313 -2.04 -14.47 6.75
N ARG A 314 -2.23 -13.66 7.82
CA ARG A 314 -2.09 -12.20 7.77
C ARG A 314 -0.72 -11.82 7.18
N GLY A 315 -0.73 -11.04 6.10
CA GLY A 315 0.47 -10.59 5.40
C GLY A 315 1.12 -11.63 4.47
N VAL A 316 0.59 -12.86 4.32
CA VAL A 316 1.23 -13.93 3.51
C VAL A 316 1.41 -13.57 2.03
N ASN A 317 0.54 -12.70 1.49
CA ASN A 317 0.57 -12.27 0.09
C ASN A 317 1.40 -11.01 -0.18
N ALA A 318 1.90 -10.33 0.86
CA ALA A 318 2.78 -9.17 0.69
C ALA A 318 4.08 -9.59 -0.03
N LEU A 319 4.79 -8.64 -0.65
CA LEU A 319 6.04 -8.94 -1.34
C LEU A 319 7.04 -7.80 -1.15
N GLN A 320 8.26 -8.11 -0.74
CA GLN A 320 9.27 -7.11 -0.46
C GLN A 320 10.14 -6.86 -1.69
N GLY A 321 9.99 -5.69 -2.28
CA GLY A 321 10.79 -5.23 -3.42
C GLY A 321 11.96 -4.34 -3.01
N SER A 322 13.11 -4.50 -3.68
CA SER A 322 14.22 -3.56 -3.61
C SER A 322 14.92 -3.46 -4.96
N LEU A 323 15.02 -2.24 -5.50
CA LEU A 323 15.88 -1.92 -6.64
C LEU A 323 17.22 -1.40 -6.10
N ALA A 324 18.32 -1.94 -6.62
CA ALA A 324 19.67 -1.40 -6.42
C ALA A 324 19.99 -0.34 -7.49
N LEU A 325 20.37 0.86 -7.04
CA LEU A 325 20.83 2.00 -7.84
C LEU A 325 22.35 2.22 -7.70
N SER A 326 23.04 1.21 -7.20
CA SER A 326 24.48 1.09 -7.04
C SER A 326 24.84 -0.38 -6.96
N ASP A 327 26.07 -0.73 -7.32
CA ASP A 327 26.56 -2.10 -7.18
C ASP A 327 26.85 -2.42 -5.69
N GLU A 328 26.22 -3.47 -5.17
CA GLU A 328 26.41 -3.94 -3.79
C GLU A 328 27.67 -4.83 -3.66
N ASP A 329 28.15 -5.06 -2.43
CA ASP A 329 29.23 -6.01 -2.15
C ASP A 329 28.88 -6.94 -0.96
N SER A 330 29.71 -7.95 -0.67
CA SER A 330 29.39 -8.94 0.38
C SER A 330 29.45 -8.39 1.82
N GLY A 331 30.04 -7.23 2.05
CA GLY A 331 30.01 -6.46 3.31
C GLY A 331 28.88 -5.43 3.35
N ASN A 332 28.35 -5.00 2.20
CA ASN A 332 27.21 -4.08 2.10
C ASN A 332 26.15 -4.56 1.09
N CYS A 333 25.42 -5.62 1.46
CA CYS A 333 24.28 -6.17 0.71
C CYS A 333 23.11 -6.49 1.67
N THR A 334 22.06 -7.15 1.18
CA THR A 334 21.03 -7.77 2.03
C THR A 334 21.41 -9.22 2.31
N GLU A 335 21.11 -9.71 3.51
CA GLU A 335 21.21 -11.13 3.85
C GLU A 335 19.81 -11.69 4.19
N LEU A 336 19.54 -12.95 3.84
CA LEU A 336 18.28 -13.65 4.14
C LEU A 336 18.54 -15.10 4.58
N LEU A 337 17.60 -15.66 5.35
CA LEU A 337 17.49 -17.11 5.55
C LEU A 337 16.65 -17.70 4.41
N LEU A 338 17.29 -18.03 3.29
CA LEU A 338 16.59 -18.56 2.11
C LEU A 338 15.88 -19.88 2.42
N GLY A 339 14.67 -20.06 1.89
CA GLY A 339 13.82 -21.23 2.11
C GLY A 339 13.05 -21.24 3.44
N MET A 340 13.35 -20.31 4.35
CA MET A 340 12.77 -20.25 5.69
C MET A 340 11.28 -19.88 5.71
N HIS A 341 10.74 -19.34 4.61
CA HIS A 341 9.33 -18.97 4.47
C HIS A 341 8.38 -20.17 4.61
N ARG A 342 8.85 -21.39 4.33
CA ARG A 342 8.10 -22.64 4.58
C ARG A 342 8.08 -23.04 6.06
N GLU A 343 9.13 -22.71 6.81
CA GLU A 343 9.41 -23.27 8.14
C GLU A 343 9.03 -22.36 9.30
N ILE A 344 8.44 -21.20 9.04
CA ILE A 344 8.02 -20.21 10.05
C ILE A 344 7.18 -20.86 11.17
N ALA A 345 6.26 -21.77 10.83
CA ALA A 345 5.43 -22.47 11.81
C ALA A 345 6.21 -23.49 12.67
N THR A 346 7.35 -23.99 12.18
CA THR A 346 8.28 -24.85 12.93
C THR A 346 9.20 -24.01 13.82
N TRP A 347 9.76 -22.93 13.28
CA TRP A 347 10.61 -22.00 14.02
C TRP A 347 9.84 -21.25 15.12
N HIS A 348 8.60 -20.82 14.87
CA HIS A 348 7.75 -20.21 15.88
C HIS A 348 7.52 -21.13 17.09
N ARG A 349 7.35 -22.44 16.88
CA ARG A 349 7.26 -23.42 17.98
C ARG A 349 8.56 -23.45 18.79
N ARG A 350 9.73 -23.54 18.13
CA ARG A 350 11.04 -23.47 18.78
C ARG A 350 11.25 -22.15 19.56
N LEU A 351 10.77 -21.02 19.03
CA LEU A 351 10.79 -19.73 19.73
C LEU A 351 9.87 -19.73 20.97
N VAL A 352 8.69 -20.37 20.91
CA VAL A 352 7.81 -20.55 22.08
C VAL A 352 8.48 -21.45 23.13
N ASP A 353 9.01 -22.60 22.71
CA ASP A 353 9.65 -23.59 23.58
C ASP A 353 10.89 -23.02 24.30
N ARG A 354 11.65 -22.13 23.65
CA ARG A 354 12.78 -21.39 24.25
C ARG A 354 12.38 -20.11 25.01
N GLY A 355 11.12 -19.67 24.95
CA GLY A 355 10.63 -18.45 25.60
C GLY A 355 10.95 -17.12 24.88
N TYR A 356 11.33 -17.16 23.60
CA TYR A 356 11.71 -16.01 22.77
C TYR A 356 10.63 -15.55 21.78
N ALA A 357 9.46 -16.20 21.74
CA ALA A 357 8.34 -15.77 20.90
C ALA A 357 7.83 -14.38 21.34
N LYS A 358 7.63 -13.48 20.36
CA LYS A 358 7.19 -12.09 20.55
C LYS A 358 5.90 -11.85 19.78
N ASP A 359 4.99 -11.06 20.34
CA ASP A 359 3.80 -10.56 19.65
C ASP A 359 4.08 -9.13 19.17
N GLY A 360 4.17 -8.94 17.85
CA GLY A 360 4.56 -7.66 17.27
C GLY A 360 4.72 -7.72 15.76
N TYR A 361 4.34 -6.64 15.07
CA TYR A 361 4.23 -6.58 13.61
C TYR A 361 5.56 -6.66 12.85
N VAL A 362 6.67 -6.26 13.49
CA VAL A 362 8.03 -6.38 12.97
C VAL A 362 8.91 -6.89 14.12
N GLN A 363 9.66 -7.97 13.89
CA GLN A 363 10.39 -8.65 14.97
C GLN A 363 11.89 -8.68 14.67
N ARG A 364 12.67 -7.96 15.48
CA ARG A 364 14.15 -8.06 15.48
C ARG A 364 14.57 -9.47 15.90
N ILE A 365 15.52 -10.04 15.15
CA ILE A 365 16.10 -11.36 15.36
C ILE A 365 17.49 -11.18 15.95
N ASP A 366 17.65 -11.64 17.18
CA ASP A 366 18.91 -11.67 17.92
C ASP A 366 19.46 -13.11 17.95
N ALA A 367 20.71 -13.32 18.37
CA ALA A 367 21.39 -14.63 18.31
C ALA A 367 20.57 -15.76 18.98
N ASP A 368 19.96 -15.49 20.13
CA ASP A 368 19.14 -16.47 20.86
C ASP A 368 17.87 -16.92 20.08
N MET A 369 17.41 -16.11 19.13
CA MET A 369 16.27 -16.43 18.25
C MET A 369 16.66 -17.25 17.03
N TRP A 370 17.95 -17.28 16.67
CA TRP A 370 18.47 -18.05 15.55
C TRP A 370 19.87 -18.57 15.89
N THR A 371 19.90 -19.77 16.48
CA THR A 371 21.11 -20.39 17.01
C THR A 371 21.75 -21.39 16.04
N GLU A 372 22.96 -21.87 16.34
CA GLU A 372 23.60 -22.97 15.60
C GLU A 372 22.70 -24.23 15.57
N ASP A 373 21.93 -24.49 16.63
CA ASP A 373 20.90 -25.56 16.66
C ASP A 373 19.72 -25.31 15.71
N ASP A 374 19.44 -24.07 15.33
CA ASP A 374 18.43 -23.74 14.31
C ASP A 374 19.04 -23.92 12.90
N GLU A 375 20.26 -23.46 12.65
CA GLU A 375 20.96 -23.67 11.37
C GLU A 375 21.15 -25.17 11.08
N ALA A 376 21.55 -25.95 12.08
CA ALA A 376 21.68 -27.41 11.97
C ALA A 376 20.34 -28.15 11.84
N HIS A 377 19.24 -27.59 12.37
CA HIS A 377 17.90 -28.20 12.30
C HIS A 377 17.21 -27.94 10.96
N PHE A 378 17.34 -26.72 10.42
CA PHE A 378 16.68 -26.31 9.19
C PHE A 378 17.56 -26.49 7.93
N GLY A 379 18.89 -26.60 8.09
CA GLY A 379 19.82 -26.69 6.96
C GLY A 379 20.02 -25.37 6.20
N TYR A 380 19.63 -24.24 6.82
CA TYR A 380 19.74 -22.90 6.25
C TYR A 380 20.72 -22.04 7.07
N GLY A 381 21.39 -21.10 6.42
CA GLY A 381 22.23 -20.09 7.06
C GLY A 381 22.09 -18.74 6.38
N TRP A 382 22.57 -17.68 7.04
CA TRP A 382 22.41 -16.30 6.58
C TRP A 382 23.14 -16.05 5.25
N THR A 383 22.35 -16.01 4.18
CA THR A 383 22.84 -16.00 2.80
C THR A 383 22.79 -14.59 2.22
N LYS A 384 23.94 -14.12 1.72
CA LYS A 384 24.09 -12.80 1.11
C LYS A 384 23.40 -12.76 -0.26
N GLN A 385 22.73 -11.66 -0.57
CA GLN A 385 22.07 -11.38 -1.84
C GLN A 385 22.59 -10.05 -2.38
N VAL A 386 23.73 -10.13 -3.07
CA VAL A 386 24.42 -9.00 -3.70
C VAL A 386 23.70 -8.64 -5.00
N CYS A 387 23.29 -7.38 -5.14
CA CYS A 387 22.60 -6.84 -6.31
C CYS A 387 23.51 -5.84 -7.06
N ARG A 388 23.46 -5.80 -8.39
CA ARG A 388 24.13 -4.77 -9.22
C ARG A 388 23.21 -3.58 -9.49
N PHE A 389 23.75 -2.50 -10.07
CA PHE A 389 22.93 -1.41 -10.61
C PHE A 389 21.85 -1.96 -11.57
N GLY A 390 20.59 -1.62 -11.33
CA GLY A 390 19.46 -2.05 -12.16
C GLY A 390 18.83 -3.39 -11.75
N ASP A 391 19.44 -4.14 -10.83
CA ASP A 391 18.89 -5.41 -10.32
C ASP A 391 17.77 -5.17 -9.32
N VAL A 392 16.74 -6.02 -9.39
CA VAL A 392 15.58 -5.97 -8.48
C VAL A 392 15.47 -7.26 -7.69
N ARG A 393 15.59 -7.19 -6.36
CA ARG A 393 15.23 -8.30 -5.48
C ARG A 393 13.74 -8.26 -5.16
N LEU A 394 13.08 -9.41 -5.28
CA LEU A 394 11.72 -9.67 -4.79
C LEU A 394 11.79 -10.82 -3.77
N SER A 395 11.36 -10.57 -2.53
CA SER A 395 11.39 -11.57 -1.45
C SER A 395 10.04 -11.68 -0.72
N LEU A 396 9.63 -12.93 -0.42
CA LEU A 396 8.41 -13.25 0.30
C LEU A 396 8.46 -12.75 1.75
N PRO A 397 7.33 -12.36 2.34
CA PRO A 397 7.28 -11.57 3.58
C PRO A 397 7.57 -12.45 4.82
N GLY A 398 7.49 -13.76 4.64
CA GLY A 398 7.85 -14.77 5.62
C GLY A 398 9.36 -15.07 5.74
N LEU A 399 10.23 -14.37 5.00
CA LEU A 399 11.67 -14.54 5.13
C LEU A 399 12.28 -13.61 6.22
N PRO A 400 12.93 -14.19 7.24
CA PRO A 400 13.97 -13.49 8.00
C PRO A 400 15.02 -12.89 7.07
N HIS A 401 15.30 -11.61 7.24
CA HIS A 401 16.26 -10.88 6.43
C HIS A 401 16.95 -9.77 7.22
N GLY A 402 17.94 -9.15 6.61
CA GLY A 402 18.78 -8.16 7.26
C GLY A 402 19.61 -7.34 6.28
N SER A 403 20.42 -6.45 6.84
CA SER A 403 21.49 -5.78 6.12
C SER A 403 22.80 -6.18 6.77
N THR A 404 23.81 -6.47 5.95
CA THR A 404 25.18 -6.57 6.44
C THR A 404 25.67 -5.19 6.93
N GLY A 405 26.73 -5.19 7.74
CA GLY A 405 27.40 -3.96 8.16
C GLY A 405 28.58 -4.21 9.12
N PRO A 406 29.38 -3.16 9.44
CA PRO A 406 29.28 -1.79 8.96
C PRO A 406 29.43 -1.67 7.43
N ALA A 407 28.86 -0.63 6.83
CA ALA A 407 28.90 -0.45 5.39
C ALA A 407 30.34 -0.29 4.88
N THR A 408 30.72 -1.10 3.90
CA THR A 408 32.03 -1.08 3.21
C THR A 408 32.12 0.01 2.15
N ALA A 409 31.00 0.30 1.48
CA ALA A 409 30.91 1.16 0.32
C ALA A 409 29.68 2.10 0.40
N HIS A 410 29.54 2.97 -0.60
CA HIS A 410 28.25 3.60 -0.87
C HIS A 410 27.28 2.57 -1.45
N ARG A 411 26.05 2.54 -0.93
CA ARG A 411 24.97 1.70 -1.45
C ARG A 411 23.68 2.50 -1.49
N VAL A 412 23.00 2.50 -2.62
CA VAL A 412 21.80 3.27 -2.90
C VAL A 412 20.72 2.30 -3.35
N ASN A 413 19.64 2.16 -2.57
CA ASN A 413 18.50 1.31 -2.92
C ASN A 413 17.20 2.09 -2.71
N ILE A 414 16.20 1.79 -3.54
CA ILE A 414 14.81 2.19 -3.28
C ILE A 414 13.93 0.97 -3.06
N LEU A 415 12.83 1.19 -2.33
CA LEU A 415 11.90 0.17 -1.88
C LEU A 415 10.51 0.42 -2.51
N PRO A 416 10.29 0.03 -3.78
CA PRO A 416 9.03 0.22 -4.48
C PRO A 416 8.06 -0.91 -4.12
N TRP A 417 7.32 -0.75 -3.01
CA TRP A 417 6.36 -1.77 -2.56
C TRP A 417 4.96 -1.52 -3.12
N PHE A 418 4.20 -2.60 -3.33
CA PHE A 418 2.80 -2.55 -3.76
C PHE A 418 1.90 -3.38 -2.84
N VAL A 419 0.78 -2.79 -2.42
CA VAL A 419 -0.23 -3.42 -1.57
C VAL A 419 -1.47 -3.69 -2.42
N ALA A 420 -2.11 -4.85 -2.24
CA ALA A 420 -3.30 -5.19 -3.02
C ALA A 420 -4.56 -4.49 -2.50
N ILE A 421 -5.45 -4.18 -3.43
CA ILE A 421 -6.71 -3.46 -3.20
C ILE A 421 -7.89 -4.42 -3.38
N GLY A 422 -8.81 -4.43 -2.42
CA GLY A 422 -10.03 -5.23 -2.42
C GLY A 422 -11.02 -4.90 -3.54
N ASP A 423 -12.13 -5.65 -3.59
CA ASP A 423 -13.22 -5.43 -4.56
C ASP A 423 -14.09 -4.22 -4.27
N ASP A 424 -13.96 -3.63 -3.07
CA ASP A 424 -14.46 -2.29 -2.75
C ASP A 424 -13.63 -1.14 -3.35
N HIS A 425 -12.43 -1.46 -3.88
CA HIS A 425 -11.40 -0.50 -4.30
C HIS A 425 -10.90 0.43 -3.16
N GLN A 426 -11.03 0.01 -1.91
CA GLN A 426 -10.70 0.84 -0.73
C GLN A 426 -9.89 0.10 0.32
N THR A 427 -10.24 -1.16 0.62
CA THR A 427 -9.56 -1.97 1.63
C THR A 427 -8.23 -2.49 1.08
N LEU A 428 -7.17 -2.36 1.87
CA LEU A 428 -5.84 -2.91 1.57
C LEU A 428 -5.69 -4.33 2.15
N ASP A 429 -4.85 -5.18 1.54
CA ASP A 429 -4.59 -6.55 2.04
C ASP A 429 -4.03 -6.58 3.48
N THR A 430 -3.39 -5.48 3.90
CA THR A 430 -2.87 -5.26 5.25
C THR A 430 -3.58 -4.04 5.84
N ALA A 431 -4.77 -4.26 6.41
CA ALA A 431 -5.70 -3.21 6.81
C ALA A 431 -5.15 -2.21 7.85
N GLU A 432 -4.14 -2.57 8.63
CA GLU A 432 -3.52 -1.67 9.60
C GLU A 432 -2.60 -0.61 8.95
N SER A 433 -2.24 -0.81 7.68
CA SER A 433 -1.42 0.12 6.87
C SER A 433 -2.20 1.33 6.33
N GLY A 434 -3.54 1.26 6.32
CA GLY A 434 -4.43 2.31 5.84
C GLY A 434 -5.42 1.83 4.79
N THR A 435 -5.89 2.76 3.96
CA THR A 435 -6.82 2.55 2.85
C THR A 435 -6.21 3.01 1.52
N TRP A 436 -6.83 2.65 0.39
CA TRP A 436 -6.47 3.18 -0.92
C TRP A 436 -6.53 4.71 -0.96
N ASP A 437 -7.56 5.33 -0.38
CA ASP A 437 -7.66 6.78 -0.24
C ASP A 437 -6.45 7.39 0.51
N ASP A 438 -5.94 6.73 1.54
CA ASP A 438 -4.79 7.24 2.30
C ASP A 438 -3.53 7.29 1.43
N LEU A 439 -3.27 6.22 0.66
CA LEU A 439 -2.12 6.15 -0.24
C LEU A 439 -2.29 7.06 -1.48
N SER A 440 -3.50 7.17 -2.02
CA SER A 440 -3.83 8.13 -3.08
C SER A 440 -3.54 9.57 -2.63
N ARG A 441 -3.92 9.95 -1.39
CA ARG A 441 -3.55 11.25 -0.80
C ARG A 441 -2.04 11.39 -0.63
N CYS A 442 -1.32 10.36 -0.18
CA CYS A 442 0.14 10.42 -0.07
C CYS A 442 0.83 10.70 -1.42
N HIS A 443 0.45 10.03 -2.52
CA HIS A 443 1.01 10.31 -3.85
C HIS A 443 0.54 11.63 -4.47
N ARG A 444 -0.66 12.10 -4.11
CA ARG A 444 -1.18 13.40 -4.57
C ARG A 444 -0.54 14.58 -3.84
N ASP A 445 -0.39 14.48 -2.53
CA ASP A 445 0.00 15.60 -1.65
C ASP A 445 1.48 15.51 -1.20
N PHE A 446 2.19 14.46 -1.61
CA PHE A 446 3.57 14.13 -1.23
C PHE A 446 3.82 13.95 0.29
N ASP A 447 2.77 13.61 1.04
CA ASP A 447 2.88 13.25 2.46
C ASP A 447 3.50 11.85 2.62
N SER A 448 4.53 11.76 3.47
CA SER A 448 5.10 10.51 3.98
C SER A 448 4.08 9.52 4.60
N GLY A 449 2.89 10.00 4.96
CA GLY A 449 1.81 9.21 5.51
C GLY A 449 2.04 8.85 6.99
N THR A 450 0.99 8.36 7.64
CA THR A 450 1.02 8.09 9.09
C THR A 450 1.52 6.67 9.43
N LYS A 451 1.53 5.75 8.47
CA LYS A 451 1.72 4.30 8.65
C LYS A 451 2.81 3.70 7.76
N THR A 452 3.48 2.67 8.26
CA THR A 452 4.28 1.71 7.47
C THR A 452 3.35 0.68 6.79
N PRO A 453 3.83 -0.11 5.82
CA PRO A 453 3.07 -1.26 5.30
C PRO A 453 2.69 -2.29 6.39
N SER A 454 3.51 -2.41 7.44
CA SER A 454 3.24 -3.25 8.62
C SER A 454 2.29 -2.62 9.64
N GLY A 455 1.72 -1.44 9.35
CA GLY A 455 0.73 -0.75 10.20
C GLY A 455 1.30 -0.05 11.44
N LEU A 456 2.63 0.02 11.58
CA LEU A 456 3.30 0.79 12.63
C LEU A 456 3.33 2.29 12.26
N PRO A 457 3.42 3.23 13.23
CA PRO A 457 3.56 4.65 12.91
C PRO A 457 4.89 4.97 12.20
N ASN A 458 4.87 5.79 11.14
CA ASN A 458 6.10 6.24 10.45
C ASN A 458 7.04 7.06 11.35
N SER A 459 6.51 7.67 12.42
CA SER A 459 7.30 8.34 13.47
C SER A 459 8.18 7.37 14.28
N THR A 460 7.80 6.09 14.43
CA THR A 460 8.58 5.07 15.15
C THR A 460 10.00 4.94 14.58
N TYR A 461 10.10 4.93 13.24
CA TYR A 461 11.36 4.80 12.50
C TYR A 461 12.06 6.15 12.25
N GLY A 462 11.43 7.26 12.64
CA GLY A 462 11.86 8.63 12.32
C GLY A 462 11.65 9.01 10.86
N GLY A 463 10.82 8.27 10.12
CA GLY A 463 10.58 8.46 8.69
C GLY A 463 9.55 9.55 8.37
N ARG A 464 8.59 9.79 9.27
CA ARG A 464 7.60 10.87 9.08
C ARG A 464 8.31 12.22 8.99
N VAL A 465 8.13 12.92 7.89
CA VAL A 465 8.59 14.31 7.70
C VAL A 465 7.42 15.23 8.06
N ASP A 466 7.72 16.30 8.80
CA ASP A 466 6.69 17.22 9.33
C ASP A 466 6.22 18.26 8.28
N HIS A 467 6.81 18.24 7.08
CA HIS A 467 6.48 19.05 5.90
C HIS A 467 6.88 18.30 4.61
N VAL A 468 6.29 18.66 3.47
CA VAL A 468 6.72 18.21 2.14
C VAL A 468 8.07 18.87 1.80
N PHE A 469 8.99 18.14 1.18
CA PHE A 469 10.26 18.71 0.73
C PHE A 469 10.00 19.74 -0.39
N PRO A 470 10.45 21.01 -0.28
CA PRO A 470 9.98 22.10 -1.15
C PRO A 470 10.14 21.88 -2.66
N ALA A 471 11.20 21.20 -3.09
CA ALA A 471 11.47 20.94 -4.51
C ALA A 471 10.89 19.61 -5.04
N THR A 472 9.88 19.04 -4.38
CA THR A 472 9.24 17.80 -4.83
C THR A 472 8.36 18.06 -6.07
N VAL A 473 8.87 17.71 -7.25
CA VAL A 473 8.16 17.84 -8.54
C VAL A 473 7.39 16.54 -8.87
N ARG A 474 6.21 16.64 -9.49
CA ARG A 474 5.44 15.45 -9.92
C ARG A 474 5.94 14.88 -11.24
N LEU A 475 6.29 13.59 -11.23
CA LEU A 475 6.44 12.77 -12.41
C LEU A 475 5.14 11.98 -12.68
N GLY A 476 4.32 12.50 -13.59
CA GLY A 476 3.06 11.87 -14.05
C GLY A 476 2.99 11.79 -15.57
N ARG A 477 1.82 11.44 -16.14
CA ARG A 477 1.62 11.21 -17.59
C ARG A 477 2.43 10.04 -18.15
N LEU A 478 2.71 9.03 -17.32
CA LEU A 478 3.50 7.86 -17.70
C LEU A 478 2.65 6.76 -18.37
N GLY A 479 1.42 6.54 -17.91
CA GLY A 479 0.47 5.56 -18.47
C GLY A 479 -0.71 5.32 -17.54
N ALA A 480 -1.78 4.68 -18.01
CA ALA A 480 -2.95 4.40 -17.19
C ALA A 480 -2.65 3.41 -16.05
N ILE A 481 -1.82 2.38 -16.31
CA ILE A 481 -1.31 1.49 -15.25
C ILE A 481 -0.51 2.29 -14.20
N SER A 482 0.36 3.21 -14.63
CA SER A 482 1.12 4.08 -13.73
C SER A 482 0.21 4.94 -12.85
N ASP A 483 -0.78 5.61 -13.44
CA ASP A 483 -1.76 6.42 -12.72
C ASP A 483 -2.59 5.58 -11.72
N ALA A 484 -2.84 4.30 -12.02
CA ALA A 484 -3.54 3.38 -11.11
C ALA A 484 -2.65 2.96 -9.93
N LEU A 485 -1.35 2.70 -10.18
CA LEU A 485 -0.36 2.35 -9.16
C LEU A 485 -0.10 3.48 -8.16
N VAL A 486 -0.22 4.75 -8.58
CA VAL A 486 -0.14 5.93 -7.68
C VAL A 486 -1.50 6.49 -7.26
N GLY A 487 -2.57 5.71 -7.44
CA GLY A 487 -3.90 6.02 -6.91
C GLY A 487 -4.59 7.25 -7.51
N GLN A 488 -4.20 7.67 -8.72
CA GLN A 488 -4.85 8.77 -9.46
C GLN A 488 -6.07 8.27 -10.26
N THR A 489 -6.10 6.99 -10.63
CA THR A 489 -7.25 6.36 -11.32
C THR A 489 -7.57 4.98 -10.74
N ARG A 490 -8.71 4.40 -11.17
CA ARG A 490 -9.16 3.06 -10.76
C ARG A 490 -8.81 1.99 -11.79
N TRP A 491 -8.50 0.80 -11.28
CA TRP A 491 -8.21 -0.42 -12.06
C TRP A 491 -9.34 -0.94 -12.97
N ASP A 492 -10.58 -0.48 -12.80
CA ASP A 492 -11.74 -0.88 -13.62
C ASP A 492 -12.01 0.06 -14.82
N THR A 493 -11.27 1.18 -14.93
CA THR A 493 -11.37 2.11 -16.06
C THR A 493 -10.99 1.46 -17.40
N VAL A 494 -11.44 2.05 -18.51
CA VAL A 494 -11.25 1.47 -19.85
C VAL A 494 -9.78 1.43 -20.24
N ASP A 495 -9.03 2.48 -19.93
CA ASP A 495 -7.65 2.64 -20.43
C ASP A 495 -6.65 1.82 -19.62
N VAL A 496 -6.85 1.68 -18.30
CA VAL A 496 -6.11 0.70 -17.48
C VAL A 496 -6.33 -0.72 -18.00
N ARG A 497 -7.58 -1.09 -18.32
CA ARG A 497 -7.87 -2.43 -18.87
C ARG A 497 -7.25 -2.65 -20.25
N ARG A 498 -7.18 -1.63 -21.10
CA ARG A 498 -6.46 -1.69 -22.40
C ARG A 498 -4.97 -1.95 -22.22
N GLU A 499 -4.30 -1.22 -21.35
CA GLU A 499 -2.87 -1.42 -21.07
C GLU A 499 -2.59 -2.78 -20.43
N LEU A 500 -3.48 -3.27 -19.56
CA LEU A 500 -3.41 -4.62 -18.99
C LEU A 500 -3.59 -5.72 -20.04
N ASP A 501 -4.53 -5.55 -20.97
CA ASP A 501 -4.76 -6.51 -22.06
C ASP A 501 -3.64 -6.49 -23.12
N VAL A 502 -2.79 -5.46 -23.14
CA VAL A 502 -1.51 -5.44 -23.87
C VAL A 502 -0.43 -6.17 -23.07
N LEU A 503 -0.13 -5.71 -21.85
CA LEU A 503 0.95 -6.23 -21.00
C LEU A 503 0.80 -7.73 -20.67
N PHE A 504 -0.44 -8.15 -20.42
CA PHE A 504 -0.86 -9.55 -20.21
C PHE A 504 -1.65 -10.12 -21.41
N GLY A 505 -1.44 -9.55 -22.61
CA GLY A 505 -1.96 -10.04 -23.89
C GLY A 505 -1.35 -11.39 -24.29
N ASP A 506 -1.61 -11.87 -25.51
CA ASP A 506 -0.91 -13.06 -26.06
C ASP A 506 0.32 -12.69 -26.90
N ASP A 507 0.37 -11.46 -27.40
CA ASP A 507 1.47 -10.92 -28.19
C ASP A 507 2.61 -10.45 -27.25
N ASP A 508 3.79 -11.06 -27.40
CA ASP A 508 4.95 -10.73 -26.56
C ASP A 508 5.67 -9.46 -27.06
N ASP A 509 5.62 -9.20 -28.37
CA ASP A 509 6.30 -8.06 -29.02
C ASP A 509 5.49 -6.76 -28.83
N MET A 510 4.16 -6.83 -28.85
CA MET A 510 3.28 -5.71 -28.50
C MET A 510 3.44 -5.30 -27.03
N ALA A 511 3.59 -6.28 -26.12
CA ALA A 511 3.86 -6.01 -24.71
C ALA A 511 5.22 -5.32 -24.51
N TRP A 512 6.27 -5.78 -25.20
CA TRP A 512 7.57 -5.12 -25.20
C TRP A 512 7.53 -3.72 -25.82
N GLY A 513 6.86 -3.54 -26.96
CA GLY A 513 6.69 -2.24 -27.61
C GLY A 513 6.00 -1.20 -26.72
N TYR A 514 5.04 -1.64 -25.88
CA TYR A 514 4.45 -0.82 -24.83
C TYR A 514 5.47 -0.46 -23.73
N VAL A 515 6.19 -1.43 -23.15
CA VAL A 515 7.19 -1.18 -22.10
C VAL A 515 8.33 -0.27 -22.59
N GLN A 516 8.86 -0.50 -23.80
CA GLN A 516 9.92 0.33 -24.38
C GLN A 516 9.44 1.77 -24.68
N SER A 517 8.17 1.93 -25.07
CA SER A 517 7.60 3.27 -25.31
C SER A 517 7.30 4.00 -24.01
N TRP A 518 6.86 3.28 -22.97
CA TRP A 518 6.74 3.79 -21.61
C TRP A 518 8.10 4.28 -21.07
N ARG A 519 9.17 3.48 -21.22
CA ARG A 519 10.51 3.82 -20.73
C ARG A 519 11.08 5.08 -21.39
N ARG A 520 10.96 5.22 -22.71
CA ARG A 520 11.39 6.44 -23.42
C ARG A 520 10.59 7.69 -23.00
N ASN A 521 9.28 7.55 -22.79
CA ASN A 521 8.45 8.63 -22.25
C ASN A 521 8.87 8.99 -20.81
N ALA A 522 9.16 8.00 -19.97
CA ALA A 522 9.66 8.20 -18.61
C ALA A 522 11.03 8.90 -18.58
N GLN A 523 11.95 8.56 -19.48
CA GLN A 523 13.27 9.19 -19.58
C GLN A 523 13.17 10.68 -19.92
N GLN A 524 12.38 11.05 -20.94
CA GLN A 524 12.16 12.47 -21.28
C GLN A 524 11.50 13.22 -20.11
N LEU A 525 10.39 12.70 -19.57
CA LEU A 525 9.66 13.34 -18.49
C LEU A 525 10.50 13.44 -17.19
N TYR A 526 11.46 12.54 -16.98
CA TYR A 526 12.41 12.63 -15.87
C TYR A 526 13.34 13.84 -16.05
N CYS A 527 13.93 14.03 -17.23
CA CYS A 527 14.81 15.19 -17.48
C CYS A 527 14.03 16.50 -17.36
N ASP A 528 12.85 16.61 -17.99
CA ASP A 528 11.95 17.76 -17.88
C ASP A 528 11.61 18.07 -16.40
N ALA A 529 11.32 17.04 -15.60
CA ALA A 529 11.01 17.19 -14.18
C ALA A 529 12.24 17.53 -13.32
N PHE A 530 13.44 17.05 -13.71
CA PHE A 530 14.69 17.31 -13.01
C PHE A 530 15.13 18.78 -13.16
N GLU A 531 14.96 19.39 -14.35
CA GLU A 531 15.20 20.84 -14.51
C GLU A 531 14.29 21.67 -13.60
N ASN A 532 13.00 21.32 -13.54
CA ASN A 532 12.04 21.97 -12.65
C ASN A 532 12.39 21.77 -11.16
N LEU A 533 12.89 20.59 -10.78
CA LEU A 533 13.37 20.31 -9.43
C LEU A 533 14.61 21.15 -9.09
N VAL A 534 15.57 21.29 -10.00
CA VAL A 534 16.76 22.14 -9.81
C VAL A 534 16.37 23.61 -9.62
N LEU A 535 15.36 24.11 -10.35
CA LEU A 535 14.86 25.47 -10.21
C LEU A 535 14.13 25.66 -8.87
N ALA A 536 13.22 24.76 -8.50
CA ALA A 536 12.47 24.83 -7.24
C ALA A 536 13.38 24.70 -6.01
N GLU A 537 14.46 23.92 -6.09
CA GLU A 537 15.45 23.76 -5.03
C GLU A 537 16.28 25.03 -4.82
N LYS A 538 16.66 25.72 -5.91
CA LYS A 538 17.33 27.03 -5.84
C LYS A 538 16.44 28.11 -5.26
N ASP A 539 15.17 28.17 -5.66
CA ASP A 539 14.19 29.15 -5.18
C ASP A 539 13.90 28.96 -3.68
N ALA A 540 13.68 27.71 -3.25
CA ALA A 540 13.34 27.40 -1.85
C ALA A 540 14.50 27.60 -0.85
N PHE A 541 15.75 27.41 -1.28
CA PHE A 541 16.91 27.40 -0.36
C PHE A 541 17.95 28.50 -0.60
N GLY A 542 17.89 29.25 -1.71
CA GLY A 542 18.79 30.37 -2.00
C GLY A 542 20.27 29.98 -1.95
N GLU A 543 21.08 30.65 -1.12
CA GLU A 543 22.52 30.34 -0.99
C GLU A 543 22.82 29.00 -0.29
N ASN A 544 21.80 28.39 0.33
CA ASN A 544 21.86 27.06 0.92
C ASN A 544 21.38 25.96 -0.04
N SER A 545 21.00 26.29 -1.28
CA SER A 545 20.65 25.29 -2.29
C SER A 545 21.85 24.42 -2.65
N TYR A 546 21.62 23.10 -2.77
CA TYR A 546 22.61 22.15 -3.26
C TYR A 546 23.13 22.57 -4.64
N PHE A 547 22.23 22.84 -5.59
CA PHE A 547 22.61 23.15 -6.96
C PHE A 547 23.27 24.53 -7.10
N TYR A 548 22.79 25.56 -6.38
CA TYR A 548 23.42 26.90 -6.33
C TYR A 548 24.88 26.82 -5.88
N ARG A 549 25.15 25.96 -4.89
CA ARG A 549 26.47 25.75 -4.31
C ARG A 549 27.37 24.91 -5.21
N ARG A 550 26.84 23.82 -5.79
CA ARG A 550 27.53 22.97 -6.77
C ARG A 550 28.03 23.80 -7.96
N GLU A 551 27.17 24.67 -8.52
CA GLU A 551 27.51 25.57 -9.65
C GLU A 551 28.57 26.62 -9.32
N ARG A 552 28.79 26.93 -8.04
CA ARG A 552 29.82 27.87 -7.56
C ARG A 552 31.06 27.17 -7.01
N ASN A 553 31.18 25.85 -7.18
CA ASN A 553 32.21 25.00 -6.59
C ASN A 553 32.31 25.14 -5.05
N LEU A 554 31.21 25.49 -4.39
CA LEU A 554 31.12 25.57 -2.94
C LEU A 554 30.88 24.18 -2.34
N SER A 555 31.34 23.96 -1.11
CA SER A 555 31.17 22.68 -0.42
C SER A 555 29.69 22.32 -0.24
N THR A 556 29.32 21.16 -0.80
CA THR A 556 28.02 20.46 -0.70
C THR A 556 28.13 19.15 0.09
N ILE A 557 29.24 18.91 0.81
CA ILE A 557 29.42 17.72 1.65
C ILE A 557 28.44 17.81 2.85
N PRO A 558 27.55 16.82 3.05
CA PRO A 558 26.59 16.85 4.16
C PRO A 558 27.27 16.87 5.54
N GLU A 559 26.60 17.48 6.52
CA GLU A 559 27.08 17.61 7.91
C GLU A 559 27.48 16.25 8.51
N PHE A 560 26.58 15.27 8.49
CA PHE A 560 26.79 13.93 9.04
C PHE A 560 27.97 13.14 8.42
N VAL A 561 28.48 13.56 7.25
CA VAL A 561 29.68 12.97 6.63
C VAL A 561 30.97 13.58 7.21
N ARG A 562 30.92 14.86 7.60
CA ARG A 562 32.03 15.57 8.26
C ARG A 562 32.24 15.02 9.66
N ASP A 563 31.16 14.95 10.44
CA ASP A 563 31.15 14.44 11.82
C ASP A 563 31.80 13.05 11.90
N GLY A 564 31.42 12.13 10.99
CA GLY A 564 31.96 10.78 10.94
C GLY A 564 33.46 10.71 10.59
N ILE A 565 34.00 11.69 9.87
CA ILE A 565 35.44 11.81 9.58
C ILE A 565 36.20 12.35 10.80
N GLU A 566 35.60 13.26 11.58
CA GLU A 566 36.20 13.79 12.80
C GLU A 566 36.18 12.78 13.94
N ASP A 567 35.09 12.02 14.09
CA ASP A 567 34.97 10.93 15.07
C ASP A 567 35.93 9.77 14.76
N ALA A 568 36.15 9.45 13.47
CA ALA A 568 37.14 8.48 13.04
C ALA A 568 38.60 8.94 13.27
N ARG A 569 38.83 10.26 13.44
CA ARG A 569 40.14 10.83 13.81
C ARG A 569 40.32 10.86 15.32
N SER A 570 39.29 11.22 16.08
CA SER A 570 39.31 11.28 17.55
C SER A 570 39.48 9.90 18.21
N GLN A 571 39.00 8.84 17.56
CA GLN A 571 39.08 7.45 18.05
C GLN A 571 40.42 6.74 17.72
N ARG A 572 41.42 7.43 17.15
CA ARG A 572 42.78 6.87 17.01
C ARG A 572 43.44 6.73 18.40
N PRO A 573 44.04 5.57 18.74
CA PRO A 573 44.75 5.42 20.01
C PRO A 573 45.95 6.38 20.12
N LEU A 574 46.02 7.11 21.24
CA LEU A 574 47.21 7.87 21.65
C LEU A 574 48.37 6.91 21.96
N GLY A 575 49.14 6.52 20.94
CA GLY A 575 50.28 5.63 21.11
C GLY A 575 50.90 5.03 19.84
N THR A 576 50.23 5.03 18.69
CA THR A 576 50.86 4.63 17.42
C THR A 576 51.64 5.81 16.83
N PRO A 577 52.97 5.72 16.64
CA PRO A 577 53.73 6.77 15.97
C PRO A 577 53.32 6.88 14.50
N GLU A 578 53.40 8.08 13.95
CA GLU A 578 53.12 8.32 12.53
C GLU A 578 54.22 7.67 11.66
N PRO A 579 53.86 7.05 10.51
CA PRO A 579 54.85 6.72 9.49
C PRO A 579 55.45 8.04 8.95
N PRO A 580 56.75 8.10 8.66
CA PRO A 580 57.40 9.34 8.24
C PRO A 580 56.81 9.89 6.95
N ASP A 581 56.72 11.23 6.87
CA ASP A 581 56.11 11.96 5.75
C ASP A 581 56.61 11.46 4.39
N THR A 582 55.69 10.86 3.64
CA THR A 582 55.87 10.64 2.20
C THR A 582 55.10 11.76 1.50
N GLU A 583 55.79 12.68 0.82
CA GLU A 583 55.16 13.84 0.16
C GLU A 583 54.21 13.38 -0.95
N VAL A 584 52.92 13.22 -0.61
CA VAL A 584 51.85 13.08 -1.61
C VAL A 584 51.50 14.48 -2.10
N GLY A 585 52.00 14.83 -3.29
CA GLY A 585 51.76 16.11 -3.93
C GLY A 585 50.27 16.48 -4.01
N GLY A 586 49.96 17.76 -3.79
CA GLY A 586 48.60 18.21 -3.53
C GLY A 586 47.62 17.99 -4.69
N LEU A 587 46.45 17.41 -4.36
CA LEU A 587 45.28 17.39 -5.23
C LEU A 587 44.65 18.80 -5.30
N THR A 588 45.16 19.65 -6.18
CA THR A 588 44.42 20.80 -6.67
C THR A 588 43.38 20.36 -7.71
N ALA A 589 42.19 20.94 -7.66
CA ALA A 589 41.14 20.62 -8.62
C ALA A 589 41.49 21.14 -10.02
N GLY A 590 41.45 20.27 -11.02
CA GLY A 590 41.65 20.61 -12.43
C GLY A 590 40.75 19.75 -13.30
N THR A 591 39.82 20.38 -14.02
CA THR A 591 39.03 19.75 -15.08
C THR A 591 39.84 19.74 -16.37
N GLU A 592 40.02 18.58 -17.00
CA GLU A 592 40.42 18.51 -18.40
C GLU A 592 39.82 17.29 -19.10
N TYR A 593 39.42 17.47 -20.36
CA TYR A 593 38.93 16.40 -21.23
C TYR A 593 40.12 15.61 -21.78
N ILE A 594 39.97 14.28 -21.93
CA ILE A 594 40.87 13.48 -22.77
C ILE A 594 40.01 12.65 -23.73
N GLU A 595 40.37 12.71 -25.01
CA GLU A 595 39.69 12.02 -26.12
C GLU A 595 40.02 10.51 -26.12
N ALA A 596 39.20 9.73 -26.83
CA ALA A 596 39.49 8.32 -27.07
C ALA A 596 40.36 8.14 -28.32
N ASP A 597 41.43 7.34 -28.25
CA ASP A 597 41.76 6.50 -29.40
C ASP A 597 42.54 5.20 -29.11
N LYS A 598 41.95 4.09 -29.59
CA LYS A 598 42.53 2.81 -30.06
C LYS A 598 43.37 1.88 -29.14
N PRO A 599 43.41 0.56 -29.45
CA PRO A 599 44.04 -0.47 -28.63
C PRO A 599 45.46 -0.87 -29.10
N THR A 600 46.17 -1.63 -28.27
CA THR A 600 47.39 -2.37 -28.63
C THR A 600 47.34 -3.83 -28.19
N ASP A 601 47.83 -4.73 -29.05
CA ASP A 601 47.90 -6.16 -28.79
C ASP A 601 48.84 -6.53 -27.63
N ILE A 602 48.49 -7.59 -26.90
CA ILE A 602 49.44 -8.40 -26.13
C ILE A 602 49.24 -9.86 -26.53
N GLY A 603 50.25 -10.44 -27.19
CA GLY A 603 50.15 -11.76 -27.83
C GLY A 603 50.19 -12.94 -26.85
N ILE A 604 49.45 -14.00 -27.19
CA ILE A 604 49.42 -15.27 -26.45
C ILE A 604 50.66 -16.10 -26.81
N GLY A 605 51.56 -16.29 -25.84
CA GLY A 605 52.72 -17.18 -25.98
C GLY A 605 52.36 -18.65 -25.78
N ILE A 606 52.31 -19.43 -26.87
CA ILE A 606 52.12 -20.88 -26.83
C ILE A 606 53.42 -21.56 -26.34
N ARG A 607 53.32 -22.49 -25.39
CA ARG A 607 54.25 -23.62 -25.29
C ARG A 607 53.59 -24.93 -24.84
N GLN A 608 53.60 -25.86 -25.78
CA GLN A 608 53.76 -27.31 -25.61
C GLN A 608 54.98 -27.64 -24.73
N ASP A 609 55.12 -28.80 -24.07
CA ASP A 609 54.22 -29.94 -23.77
C ASP A 609 54.73 -30.56 -22.41
N GLU A 610 54.54 -31.79 -21.91
CA GLU A 610 54.20 -33.11 -22.47
C GLU A 610 53.70 -34.07 -21.34
N SER A 611 53.81 -35.39 -21.54
CA SER A 611 53.41 -36.55 -20.70
C SER A 611 54.33 -36.81 -19.47
N LEU A 612 54.05 -37.71 -18.50
CA LEU A 612 53.58 -39.11 -18.48
C LEU A 612 52.96 -39.51 -17.11
N ASP A 613 52.26 -40.66 -17.09
CA ASP A 613 51.98 -41.68 -16.04
C ASP A 613 52.25 -41.35 -14.54
N ILE A 614 51.45 -41.81 -13.55
CA ILE A 614 50.59 -43.02 -13.45
C ILE A 614 49.22 -42.67 -12.84
#